data_AF-A0A662P6K8-F1
#
_entry.id   AF-A0A662P6K8-F1
#
_cell.length_a   1.000
_cell.length_b   1.000
_cell.length_c   1.000
_cell.angle_alpha   90.00
_cell.angle_beta   90.00
_cell.angle_gamma   90.00
#
_symmetry.space_group_name_H-M   'P 1'
#
loop_
_entity.id
_entity.type
_entity.pdbx_description
1 polymer ?
#
loop_
_entity_poly.entity_id
_entity_poly.type
_entity_poly.pdbx_seq_one_letter_code
_entity_poly.pdbx_strand_id
1 'polypeptide(L)'
;MKGPSKYVDSYTLEELRQFPAIVLYGYDYKDLNKMAQLLSQYVDEGGSLFLEANGSPDYKAESLPDPFPVRGTYTYIVMDEWSFNVSDHPISQGVNFTVFAPPLFGAGGWGVSTRDKSADWAEAVLGSGGRPVIVVGEYGGGRVVWSGMNLFYHAKSYRNSEESRFIRRILSWLSGGFESSVLGYRVEFVNPQRRIIWIDGSAGGVLFKENYFRQWHAALIVGGERRRVSIYLAGPGLMYIPLPRNMGDHFEVLLWYDLSIGEKVGYVVSVFSLVLLLILVLRRPDFLFVCGEDS
;
A
#
# COMPACT_ATOMS: atom_id res chain seq x y z
N MET A 1 -1.41 0.28 -0.45
CA MET A 1 -1.93 1.58 -0.94
C MET A 1 -2.28 2.44 0.28
N LYS A 2 -2.08 3.75 0.25
CA LYS A 2 -2.61 4.64 1.29
C LYS A 2 -3.90 5.24 0.75
N GLY A 3 -5.03 4.77 1.26
CA GLY A 3 -6.33 5.29 0.80
C GLY A 3 -6.59 6.73 1.26
N PRO A 4 -7.55 7.44 0.64
CA PRO A 4 -7.87 8.84 0.91
C PRO A 4 -8.37 9.11 2.34
N SER A 5 -8.86 8.09 3.04
CA SER A 5 -9.41 8.19 4.38
C SER A 5 -8.82 7.14 5.30
N LYS A 6 -8.59 7.47 6.57
CA LYS A 6 -8.26 6.47 7.59
C LYS A 6 -9.47 5.63 8.01
N TYR A 7 -10.69 6.13 7.76
CA TYR A 7 -11.95 5.49 8.15
C TYR A 7 -12.38 4.46 7.11
N VAL A 8 -12.34 3.17 7.43
CA VAL A 8 -12.63 2.09 6.48
C VAL A 8 -14.09 2.09 6.04
N ASP A 9 -15.01 2.51 6.90
CA ASP A 9 -16.45 2.64 6.63
C ASP A 9 -16.82 3.88 5.77
N SER A 10 -15.82 4.62 5.31
CA SER A 10 -15.99 5.71 4.33
C SER A 10 -15.74 5.29 2.87
N TYR A 11 -15.24 4.06 2.66
CA TYR A 11 -15.05 3.48 1.34
C TYR A 11 -16.33 2.80 0.85
N THR A 12 -16.40 2.60 -0.47
CA THR A 12 -17.46 1.83 -1.12
C THR A 12 -16.96 0.44 -1.54
N LEU A 13 -17.88 -0.52 -1.69
CA LEU A 13 -17.54 -1.86 -2.14
C LEU A 13 -16.93 -1.84 -3.56
N GLU A 14 -17.44 -0.98 -4.43
CA GLU A 14 -16.93 -0.76 -5.79
C GLU A 14 -15.46 -0.33 -5.81
N GLU A 15 -15.04 0.50 -4.85
CA GLU A 15 -13.64 0.88 -4.69
C GLU A 15 -12.78 -0.29 -4.19
N LEU A 16 -13.27 -1.06 -3.22
CA LEU A 16 -12.53 -2.19 -2.67
C LEU A 16 -12.33 -3.29 -3.72
N ARG A 17 -13.35 -3.55 -4.56
CA ARG A 17 -13.32 -4.51 -5.68
C ARG A 17 -12.21 -4.26 -6.70
N GLN A 18 -11.61 -3.06 -6.72
CA GLN A 18 -10.47 -2.78 -7.60
C GLN A 18 -9.18 -3.50 -7.16
N PHE A 19 -9.17 -4.11 -5.97
CA PHE A 19 -7.99 -4.73 -5.37
C PHE A 19 -8.24 -6.22 -5.06
N PRO A 20 -7.33 -7.12 -5.44
CA PRO A 20 -7.43 -8.53 -5.07
C PRO A 20 -7.19 -8.75 -3.57
N ALA A 21 -6.40 -7.88 -2.94
CA ALA A 21 -6.17 -7.89 -1.50
C ALA A 21 -6.03 -6.46 -0.96
N ILE A 22 -6.47 -6.25 0.27
CA ILE A 22 -6.39 -4.99 1.01
C ILE A 22 -5.61 -5.24 2.30
N VAL A 23 -4.66 -4.34 2.58
CA VAL A 23 -3.92 -4.31 3.85
C VAL A 23 -4.40 -3.11 4.66
N LEU A 24 -5.01 -3.39 5.81
CA LEU A 24 -5.44 -2.39 6.78
C LEU A 24 -4.38 -2.29 7.87
N TYR A 25 -3.76 -1.12 8.00
CA TYR A 25 -2.69 -0.84 8.97
C TYR A 25 -2.92 0.54 9.58
N GLY A 26 -3.00 0.63 10.91
CA GLY A 26 -3.26 1.90 11.60
C GLY A 26 -4.55 2.58 11.13
N TYR A 27 -5.54 1.78 10.79
CA TYR A 27 -6.82 2.22 10.25
C TYR A 27 -7.79 2.57 11.38
N ASP A 28 -8.91 3.19 11.02
CA ASP A 28 -9.96 3.60 11.95
C ASP A 28 -11.34 3.30 11.34
N TYR A 29 -12.41 3.45 12.10
CA TYR A 29 -13.79 3.36 11.62
C TYR A 29 -14.71 4.20 12.50
N LYS A 30 -15.77 4.75 11.92
CA LYS A 30 -16.79 5.47 12.70
C LYS A 30 -17.85 4.51 13.24
N ASP A 31 -18.15 3.47 12.48
CA ASP A 31 -19.11 2.42 12.85
C ASP A 31 -18.50 1.03 12.55
N LEU A 32 -18.32 0.24 13.61
CA LEU A 32 -17.73 -1.11 13.55
C LEU A 32 -18.58 -2.03 12.67
N ASN A 33 -19.91 -2.00 12.82
CA ASN A 33 -20.82 -2.90 12.12
C ASN A 33 -20.87 -2.56 10.62
N LYS A 34 -20.88 -1.27 10.29
CA LYS A 34 -20.84 -0.81 8.89
C LYS A 34 -19.54 -1.22 8.20
N MET A 35 -18.40 -1.03 8.86
CA MET A 35 -17.11 -1.48 8.33
C MET A 35 -17.11 -3.01 8.19
N ALA A 36 -17.51 -3.74 9.23
CA ALA A 36 -17.57 -5.19 9.25
C ALA A 36 -18.44 -5.74 8.10
N GLN A 37 -19.60 -5.13 7.85
CA GLN A 37 -20.46 -5.50 6.73
C GLN A 37 -19.80 -5.24 5.37
N LEU A 38 -19.17 -4.07 5.18
CA LEU A 38 -18.45 -3.74 3.95
C LEU A 38 -17.31 -4.72 3.68
N LEU A 39 -16.50 -5.01 4.70
CA LEU A 39 -15.38 -5.94 4.60
C LEU A 39 -15.85 -7.37 4.38
N SER A 40 -16.93 -7.80 5.05
CA SER A 40 -17.51 -9.13 4.86
C SER A 40 -17.96 -9.32 3.41
N GLN A 41 -18.71 -8.36 2.85
CA GLN A 41 -19.13 -8.41 1.44
C GLN A 41 -17.94 -8.47 0.48
N TYR A 42 -16.90 -7.67 0.73
CA TYR A 42 -15.69 -7.70 -0.08
C TYR A 42 -15.01 -9.07 -0.06
N VAL A 43 -14.89 -9.69 1.12
CA VAL A 43 -14.25 -11.00 1.27
C VAL A 43 -15.13 -12.13 0.73
N ASP A 44 -16.45 -12.06 0.95
CA ASP A 44 -17.42 -13.01 0.40
C ASP A 44 -17.35 -13.09 -1.13
N GLU A 45 -17.09 -11.97 -1.79
CA GLU A 45 -16.90 -11.87 -3.25
C GLU A 45 -15.50 -12.29 -3.74
N GLY A 46 -14.66 -12.82 -2.86
CA GLY A 46 -13.31 -13.31 -3.18
C GLY A 46 -12.18 -12.31 -2.94
N GLY A 47 -12.48 -11.15 -2.36
CA GLY A 47 -11.47 -10.22 -1.86
C GLY A 47 -10.69 -10.80 -0.69
N SER A 48 -9.47 -10.30 -0.48
CA SER A 48 -8.61 -10.78 0.61
C SER A 48 -8.15 -9.66 1.54
N LEU A 49 -8.07 -9.93 2.84
CA LEU A 49 -7.75 -8.94 3.86
C LEU A 49 -6.50 -9.30 4.66
N PHE A 50 -5.65 -8.32 4.89
CA PHE A 50 -4.70 -8.30 5.99
C PHE A 50 -5.13 -7.23 6.98
N LEU A 51 -5.39 -7.63 8.22
CA LEU A 51 -5.78 -6.77 9.34
C LEU A 51 -4.59 -6.67 10.31
N GLU A 52 -3.89 -5.55 10.33
CA GLU A 52 -2.92 -5.26 11.40
C GLU A 52 -3.65 -4.57 12.55
N ALA A 53 -3.71 -5.26 13.70
CA ALA A 53 -4.37 -4.77 14.89
C ALA A 53 -3.64 -3.58 15.51
N ASN A 54 -2.32 -3.50 15.34
CA ASN A 54 -1.56 -2.42 15.95
C ASN A 54 -1.92 -1.05 15.36
N GLY A 55 -2.33 -0.12 16.22
CA GLY A 55 -2.71 1.24 15.84
C GLY A 55 -4.14 1.36 15.31
N SER A 56 -4.97 0.32 15.40
CA SER A 56 -6.38 0.35 15.06
C SER A 56 -7.28 0.11 16.30
N PRO A 57 -8.58 0.47 16.24
CA PRO A 57 -9.48 0.31 17.38
C PRO A 57 -9.65 -1.15 17.86
N ASP A 58 -9.40 -2.14 16.99
CA ASP A 58 -9.42 -3.58 17.28
C ASP A 58 -8.14 -4.11 17.97
N TYR A 59 -7.15 -3.25 18.25
CA TYR A 59 -5.96 -3.62 19.04
C TYR A 59 -6.34 -4.21 20.42
N LYS A 60 -7.42 -3.70 21.00
CA LYS A 60 -8.03 -4.18 22.25
C LYS A 60 -9.54 -3.99 22.16
N ALA A 61 -10.26 -5.06 21.90
CA ALA A 61 -11.70 -5.05 21.73
C ALA A 61 -12.34 -6.26 22.42
N GLU A 62 -13.44 -6.05 23.14
CA GLU A 62 -14.16 -7.13 23.82
C GLU A 62 -14.88 -8.08 22.84
N SER A 63 -15.37 -7.53 21.74
CA SER A 63 -16.13 -8.26 20.72
C SER A 63 -15.80 -7.75 19.32
N LEU A 64 -15.51 -8.66 18.41
CA LEU A 64 -15.26 -8.38 16.99
C LEU A 64 -16.15 -9.26 16.10
N PRO A 65 -16.91 -8.66 15.17
CA PRO A 65 -17.77 -9.39 14.24
C PRO A 65 -16.97 -10.04 13.11
N ASP A 66 -17.64 -10.76 12.22
CA ASP A 66 -17.05 -11.09 10.92
C ASP A 66 -16.75 -9.79 10.11
N PRO A 67 -15.70 -9.78 9.27
CA PRO A 67 -14.86 -10.90 8.88
C PRO A 67 -13.58 -11.00 9.72
N PHE A 68 -13.55 -10.50 10.96
CA PHE A 68 -12.38 -10.69 11.80
C PHE A 68 -12.21 -12.18 12.15
N PRO A 69 -11.02 -12.77 11.97
CA PRO A 69 -10.76 -14.17 12.31
C PRO A 69 -10.62 -14.39 13.83
N VAL A 70 -10.76 -13.33 14.62
CA VAL A 70 -10.70 -13.28 16.07
C VAL A 70 -11.97 -12.65 16.61
N ARG A 71 -12.45 -13.08 17.79
CA ARG A 71 -13.73 -12.62 18.37
C ARG A 71 -13.58 -11.60 19.50
N GLY A 72 -12.39 -11.43 20.02
CA GLY A 72 -12.05 -10.49 21.08
C GLY A 72 -10.53 -10.47 21.24
N THR A 73 -9.99 -9.31 21.59
CA THR A 73 -8.56 -9.04 21.65
C THR A 73 -8.15 -8.34 22.95
N TYR A 74 -6.97 -8.69 23.43
CA TYR A 74 -6.34 -8.03 24.57
C TYR A 74 -4.84 -7.84 24.30
N THR A 75 -4.25 -6.90 25.03
CA THR A 75 -2.85 -6.54 24.86
C THR A 75 -1.95 -7.33 25.78
N TYR A 76 -0.77 -7.67 25.28
CA TYR A 76 0.30 -8.31 26.03
C TYR A 76 1.64 -7.69 25.66
N ILE A 77 2.62 -7.73 26.56
CA ILE A 77 3.99 -7.29 26.29
C ILE A 77 4.90 -8.50 26.37
N VAL A 78 5.60 -8.79 25.28
CA VAL A 78 6.62 -9.83 25.23
C VAL A 78 7.95 -9.20 25.66
N MET A 79 8.48 -9.62 26.81
CA MET A 79 9.65 -8.97 27.44
C MET A 79 10.98 -9.66 27.14
N ASP A 80 10.97 -10.97 26.90
CA ASP A 80 12.18 -11.78 26.77
C ASP A 80 12.44 -12.16 25.30
N GLU A 81 12.25 -13.43 24.96
CA GLU A 81 12.41 -13.96 23.60
C GLU A 81 11.05 -14.40 23.03
N TRP A 82 10.98 -14.49 21.71
CA TRP A 82 9.85 -15.16 21.08
C TRP A 82 9.86 -16.65 21.40
N SER A 83 8.79 -17.15 22.00
CA SER A 83 8.57 -18.59 22.18
C SER A 83 7.57 -19.07 21.14
N PHE A 84 8.01 -19.10 19.87
CA PHE A 84 7.11 -19.34 18.76
C PHE A 84 6.58 -20.77 18.71
N ASN A 85 5.26 -20.89 18.59
CA ASN A 85 4.57 -22.08 18.12
C ASN A 85 4.02 -21.77 16.72
N VAL A 86 4.40 -22.61 15.75
CA VAL A 86 4.10 -22.40 14.33
C VAL A 86 3.27 -23.58 13.83
N SER A 87 2.12 -23.31 13.22
CA SER A 87 1.33 -24.34 12.56
C SER A 87 1.87 -24.66 11.15
N ASP A 88 1.58 -25.87 10.66
CA ASP A 88 1.84 -26.21 9.26
C ASP A 88 0.77 -25.58 8.37
N HIS A 89 1.08 -24.39 7.86
CA HIS A 89 0.21 -23.63 6.96
C HIS A 89 1.04 -23.11 5.78
N PRO A 90 0.47 -22.95 4.57
CA PRO A 90 1.22 -22.43 3.43
C PRO A 90 2.00 -21.12 3.70
N ILE A 91 1.50 -20.23 4.57
CA ILE A 91 2.22 -18.98 4.89
C ILE A 91 3.49 -19.20 5.73
N SER A 92 3.58 -20.28 6.52
CA SER A 92 4.73 -20.56 7.40
C SER A 92 5.82 -21.39 6.72
N GLN A 93 5.49 -22.11 5.65
CA GLN A 93 6.46 -22.94 4.92
C GLN A 93 7.63 -22.12 4.34
N GLY A 94 8.85 -22.60 4.59
CA GLY A 94 10.09 -21.99 4.10
C GLY A 94 10.54 -20.71 4.83
N VAL A 95 9.92 -20.41 5.98
CA VAL A 95 10.29 -19.29 6.86
C VAL A 95 11.05 -19.84 8.06
N ASN A 96 12.22 -19.26 8.36
CA ASN A 96 12.95 -19.61 9.57
C ASN A 96 12.56 -18.67 10.72
N PHE A 97 11.64 -19.11 11.58
CA PHE A 97 11.15 -18.32 12.72
C PHE A 97 12.19 -18.16 13.85
N THR A 98 13.24 -18.98 13.88
CA THR A 98 14.30 -18.91 14.92
C THR A 98 15.22 -17.69 14.77
N VAL A 99 15.21 -17.05 13.60
CA VAL A 99 16.04 -15.86 13.32
C VAL A 99 15.21 -14.59 13.21
N PHE A 100 13.96 -14.62 13.66
CA PHE A 100 13.18 -13.39 13.85
C PHE A 100 13.89 -12.49 14.86
N ALA A 101 13.77 -11.18 14.67
CA ALA A 101 14.37 -10.20 15.55
C ALA A 101 13.75 -10.28 16.96
N PRO A 102 14.48 -9.86 18.00
CA PRO A 102 13.98 -9.96 19.37
C PRO A 102 12.73 -9.07 19.59
N PRO A 103 11.82 -9.45 20.49
CA PRO A 103 10.62 -8.69 20.82
C PRO A 103 10.94 -7.45 21.66
N LEU A 104 11.72 -6.50 21.12
CA LEU A 104 12.11 -5.28 21.82
C LEU A 104 11.64 -4.03 21.09
N PHE A 105 11.10 -3.08 21.85
CA PHE A 105 10.78 -1.72 21.40
C PHE A 105 11.62 -0.73 22.20
N GLY A 106 12.78 -0.36 21.66
CA GLY A 106 13.77 0.42 22.41
C GLY A 106 14.34 -0.40 23.58
N ALA A 107 14.14 0.08 24.81
CA ALA A 107 14.54 -0.62 26.03
C ALA A 107 13.41 -1.45 26.68
N GLY A 108 12.20 -1.44 26.10
CA GLY A 108 11.04 -2.18 26.60
C GLY A 108 10.72 -3.41 25.75
N GLY A 109 9.81 -4.26 26.25
CA GLY A 109 9.28 -5.39 25.50
C GLY A 109 8.34 -4.96 24.36
N TRP A 110 8.11 -5.86 23.42
CA TRP A 110 7.26 -5.63 22.28
C TRP A 110 5.78 -5.80 22.63
N GLY A 111 4.99 -4.76 22.37
CA GLY A 111 3.54 -4.80 22.51
C GLY A 111 2.91 -5.63 21.40
N VAL A 112 2.07 -6.59 21.78
CA VAL A 112 1.24 -7.38 20.87
C VAL A 112 -0.22 -7.30 21.27
N SER A 113 -1.09 -7.41 20.27
CA SER A 113 -2.46 -7.84 20.47
C SER A 113 -2.51 -9.36 20.32
N THR A 114 -3.30 -10.00 21.17
CA THR A 114 -3.62 -11.43 21.05
C THR A 114 -5.12 -11.58 21.22
N ARG A 115 -5.64 -12.77 20.97
CA ARG A 115 -7.05 -13.09 21.06
C ARG A 115 -7.43 -13.91 22.28
N ASP A 116 -8.71 -13.84 22.65
CA ASP A 116 -9.35 -14.83 23.54
C ASP A 116 -9.83 -16.04 22.74
N LYS A 117 -10.61 -15.81 21.68
CA LYS A 117 -11.21 -16.85 20.84
C LYS A 117 -11.04 -16.55 19.34
N SER A 118 -10.76 -17.59 18.55
CA SER A 118 -10.83 -17.52 17.08
C SER A 118 -12.28 -17.58 16.61
N ALA A 119 -12.54 -17.07 15.41
CA ALA A 119 -13.70 -17.48 14.65
C ALA A 119 -13.61 -18.98 14.31
N ASP A 120 -14.75 -19.66 14.14
CA ASP A 120 -14.77 -21.11 13.88
C ASP A 120 -14.17 -21.49 12.51
N TRP A 121 -14.10 -20.52 11.58
CA TRP A 121 -13.49 -20.65 10.26
C TRP A 121 -12.00 -20.28 10.22
N ALA A 122 -11.40 -19.94 11.38
CA ALA A 122 -10.05 -19.40 11.47
C ALA A 122 -9.14 -20.21 12.40
N GLU A 123 -7.85 -20.23 12.07
CA GLU A 123 -6.81 -20.93 12.81
C GLU A 123 -5.62 -20.02 13.17
N ALA A 124 -4.95 -20.32 14.28
CA ALA A 124 -3.73 -19.63 14.68
C ALA A 124 -2.53 -20.23 13.94
N VAL A 125 -1.79 -19.42 13.18
CA VAL A 125 -0.60 -19.89 12.45
C VAL A 125 0.69 -19.59 13.19
N LEU A 126 0.71 -18.48 13.92
CA LEU A 126 1.86 -18.11 14.74
C LEU A 126 1.36 -17.70 16.12
N GLY A 127 1.86 -18.35 17.16
CA GLY A 127 1.69 -17.92 18.53
C GLY A 127 3.03 -17.74 19.22
N SER A 128 3.09 -16.90 20.26
CA SER A 128 4.25 -16.79 21.15
C SER A 128 3.82 -17.00 22.60
N GLY A 129 4.48 -17.89 23.33
CA GLY A 129 4.15 -18.18 24.73
C GLY A 129 2.70 -18.66 24.92
N GLY A 130 2.20 -19.46 23.97
CA GLY A 130 0.81 -19.95 23.95
C GLY A 130 -0.24 -18.92 23.51
N ARG A 131 0.17 -17.70 23.11
CA ARG A 131 -0.73 -16.62 22.69
C ARG A 131 -0.68 -16.43 21.17
N PRO A 132 -1.80 -16.62 20.44
CA PRO A 132 -1.83 -16.38 19.00
C PRO A 132 -1.56 -14.92 18.64
N VAL A 133 -0.62 -14.69 17.74
CA VAL A 133 -0.25 -13.36 17.23
C VAL A 133 -0.50 -13.22 15.73
N ILE A 134 -0.59 -14.32 14.98
CA ILE A 134 -1.08 -14.36 13.60
C ILE A 134 -2.19 -15.40 13.51
N VAL A 135 -3.36 -14.97 13.03
CA VAL A 135 -4.54 -15.82 12.83
C VAL A 135 -4.98 -15.67 11.38
N VAL A 136 -5.30 -16.78 10.73
CA VAL A 136 -5.70 -16.82 9.32
C VAL A 136 -7.00 -17.57 9.16
N GLY A 137 -7.70 -17.35 8.05
CA GLY A 137 -8.82 -18.19 7.67
C GLY A 137 -9.34 -17.85 6.28
N GLU A 138 -10.17 -18.74 5.76
CA GLU A 138 -10.96 -18.51 4.55
C GLU A 138 -12.39 -18.16 4.98
N TYR A 139 -12.88 -17.01 4.54
CA TYR A 139 -14.22 -16.50 4.87
C TYR A 139 -14.94 -16.24 3.55
N GLY A 140 -16.13 -16.80 3.38
CA GLY A 140 -16.84 -16.73 2.10
C GLY A 140 -15.99 -17.24 0.93
N GLY A 141 -15.82 -16.43 -0.12
CA GLY A 141 -14.95 -16.73 -1.26
C GLY A 141 -13.50 -16.28 -1.11
N GLY A 142 -13.13 -15.63 0.00
CA GLY A 142 -11.89 -14.89 0.17
C GLY A 142 -11.03 -15.36 1.35
N ARG A 143 -9.96 -14.61 1.62
CA ARG A 143 -8.96 -14.96 2.64
C ARG A 143 -8.72 -13.81 3.60
N VAL A 144 -8.56 -14.12 4.89
CA VAL A 144 -8.30 -13.12 5.92
C VAL A 144 -7.08 -13.52 6.74
N VAL A 145 -6.16 -12.58 6.93
CA VAL A 145 -5.10 -12.65 7.92
C VAL A 145 -5.28 -11.52 8.92
N TRP A 146 -5.19 -11.85 10.20
CA TRP A 146 -5.09 -10.89 11.28
C TRP A 146 -3.71 -11.02 11.94
N SER A 147 -3.06 -9.88 12.13
CA SER A 147 -1.79 -9.73 12.81
C SER A 147 -1.98 -8.89 14.05
N GLY A 148 -1.73 -9.49 15.20
CA GLY A 148 -1.56 -8.77 16.47
C GLY A 148 -0.10 -8.46 16.79
N MET A 149 0.84 -8.88 15.92
CA MET A 149 2.28 -8.77 16.15
C MET A 149 2.86 -7.39 15.85
N ASN A 150 2.13 -6.47 15.19
CA ASN A 150 2.74 -5.29 14.58
C ASN A 150 3.84 -5.68 13.55
N LEU A 151 3.54 -6.70 12.75
CA LEU A 151 4.51 -7.46 11.95
C LEU A 151 5.27 -6.58 10.96
N PHE A 152 4.57 -5.71 10.24
CA PHE A 152 5.21 -4.81 9.26
C PHE A 152 6.20 -3.85 9.92
N TYR A 153 5.85 -3.31 11.08
CA TYR A 153 6.72 -2.38 11.80
C TYR A 153 7.90 -3.10 12.44
N HIS A 154 7.70 -4.30 12.98
CA HIS A 154 8.78 -5.12 13.52
C HIS A 154 9.82 -5.43 12.45
N ALA A 155 9.38 -5.98 11.30
CA ALA A 155 10.24 -6.30 10.16
C ALA A 155 10.99 -5.06 9.64
N LYS A 156 10.32 -3.91 9.56
CA LYS A 156 10.93 -2.66 9.14
C LYS A 156 11.98 -2.15 10.14
N SER A 157 11.67 -2.19 11.44
CA SER A 157 12.51 -1.63 12.50
C SER A 157 13.84 -2.40 12.60
N TYR A 158 13.78 -3.72 12.45
CA TYR A 158 14.96 -4.58 12.51
C TYR A 158 15.59 -4.88 11.14
N ARG A 159 14.91 -4.56 10.05
CA ARG A 159 15.31 -4.92 8.68
C ARG A 159 15.55 -6.43 8.53
N ASN A 160 14.73 -7.24 9.21
CA ASN A 160 14.88 -8.68 9.23
C ASN A 160 14.35 -9.31 7.92
N SER A 161 15.21 -10.10 7.26
CA SER A 161 14.89 -10.68 5.95
C SER A 161 13.93 -11.87 6.02
N GLU A 162 13.94 -12.65 7.11
CA GLU A 162 13.01 -13.77 7.30
C GLU A 162 11.61 -13.27 7.68
N GLU A 163 11.50 -12.21 8.47
CA GLU A 163 10.21 -11.55 8.71
C GLU A 163 9.65 -10.93 7.42
N SER A 164 10.51 -10.33 6.60
CA SER A 164 10.13 -9.84 5.27
C SER A 164 9.70 -10.99 4.35
N ARG A 165 10.35 -12.16 4.45
CA ARG A 165 9.92 -13.38 3.75
C ARG A 165 8.56 -13.85 4.23
N PHE A 166 8.29 -13.83 5.54
CA PHE A 166 6.99 -14.21 6.09
C PHE A 166 5.88 -13.27 5.62
N ILE A 167 6.11 -11.95 5.64
CA ILE A 167 5.20 -10.97 5.04
C ILE A 167 4.95 -11.29 3.57
N ARG A 168 5.99 -11.59 2.78
CA ARG A 168 5.83 -11.99 1.37
C ARG A 168 4.96 -13.24 1.23
N ARG A 169 5.16 -14.26 2.07
CA ARG A 169 4.36 -15.50 2.04
C ARG A 169 2.88 -15.20 2.32
N ILE A 170 2.61 -14.36 3.31
CA ILE A 170 1.24 -13.92 3.63
C ILE A 170 0.62 -13.19 2.44
N LEU A 171 1.31 -12.21 1.86
CA LEU A 171 0.79 -11.44 0.74
C LEU A 171 0.55 -12.31 -0.50
N SER A 172 1.45 -13.27 -0.79
CA SER A 172 1.26 -14.25 -1.86
C SER A 172 0.03 -15.13 -1.63
N TRP A 173 -0.17 -15.60 -0.40
CA TRP A 173 -1.35 -16.39 -0.05
C TRP A 173 -2.64 -15.58 -0.20
N LEU A 174 -2.66 -14.32 0.26
CA LEU A 174 -3.79 -13.41 0.06
C LEU A 174 -4.03 -13.07 -1.42
N SER A 175 -3.00 -13.08 -2.28
CA SER A 175 -3.15 -12.80 -3.71
C SER A 175 -3.51 -14.02 -4.56
N GLY A 176 -3.85 -15.16 -3.95
CA GLY A 176 -4.29 -16.35 -4.68
C GLY A 176 -3.18 -17.33 -5.06
N GLY A 177 -1.94 -17.16 -4.59
CA GLY A 177 -0.87 -18.15 -4.81
C GLY A 177 0.55 -17.60 -4.77
N PHE A 178 1.52 -18.52 -4.78
CA PHE A 178 2.95 -18.21 -4.73
C PHE A 178 3.61 -18.12 -6.12
N GLU A 179 2.84 -18.36 -7.17
CA GLU A 179 3.29 -18.29 -8.55
C GLU A 179 3.37 -16.84 -9.02
N SER A 180 4.51 -16.45 -9.60
CA SER A 180 4.67 -15.19 -10.31
C SER A 180 4.85 -15.51 -11.77
N SER A 181 3.92 -15.08 -12.62
CA SER A 181 4.16 -15.07 -14.06
C SER A 181 5.16 -13.97 -14.41
N VAL A 182 6.03 -14.24 -15.39
CA VAL A 182 6.87 -13.19 -15.97
C VAL A 182 5.99 -12.41 -16.94
N LEU A 183 5.69 -11.16 -16.60
CA LEU A 183 4.94 -10.24 -17.45
C LEU A 183 5.88 -9.57 -18.46
N GLY A 184 5.57 -9.66 -19.74
CA GLY A 184 6.23 -8.88 -20.78
C GLY A 184 5.73 -7.43 -20.74
N TYR A 185 6.63 -6.46 -20.63
CA TYR A 185 6.27 -5.05 -20.73
C TYR A 185 7.41 -4.22 -21.30
N ARG A 186 7.05 -3.11 -21.96
CA ARG A 186 7.98 -2.09 -22.46
C ARG A 186 7.57 -0.73 -21.93
N VAL A 187 8.53 0.11 -21.59
CA VAL A 187 8.27 1.49 -21.14
C VAL A 187 9.01 2.46 -22.04
N GLU A 188 8.33 3.53 -22.44
CA GLU A 188 8.94 4.66 -23.14
C GLU A 188 8.82 5.93 -22.30
N PHE A 189 9.97 6.53 -22.07
CA PHE A 189 10.09 7.89 -21.57
C PHE A 189 9.94 8.84 -22.76
N VAL A 190 8.78 9.51 -22.88
CA VAL A 190 8.57 10.48 -23.96
C VAL A 190 9.17 11.83 -23.57
N ASN A 191 8.81 12.34 -22.38
CA ASN A 191 9.33 13.56 -21.78
C ASN A 191 8.98 13.58 -20.28
N PRO A 192 9.46 14.54 -19.45
CA PRO A 192 9.17 14.54 -18.01
C PRO A 192 7.68 14.44 -17.62
N GLN A 193 6.77 14.94 -18.46
CA GLN A 193 5.33 14.97 -18.23
C GLN A 193 4.58 13.80 -18.88
N ARG A 194 5.25 12.88 -19.58
CA ARG A 194 4.59 11.81 -20.34
C ARG A 194 5.36 10.49 -20.32
N ARG A 195 4.63 9.40 -20.06
CA ARG A 195 5.14 8.01 -20.14
C ARG A 195 4.14 7.15 -20.89
N ILE A 196 4.65 6.17 -21.62
CA ILE A 196 3.83 5.13 -22.26
C ILE A 196 4.36 3.78 -21.81
N ILE A 197 3.46 2.89 -21.42
CA ILE A 197 3.77 1.53 -20.98
C ILE A 197 2.99 0.58 -21.88
N TRP A 198 3.67 -0.28 -22.61
CA TRP A 198 3.05 -1.40 -23.35
C TRP A 198 3.13 -2.64 -22.46
N ILE A 199 2.01 -3.34 -22.36
CA ILE A 199 1.89 -4.54 -21.55
C ILE A 199 1.46 -5.68 -22.47
N ASP A 200 2.21 -6.77 -22.40
CA ASP A 200 1.95 -8.01 -23.11
C ASP A 200 1.46 -9.06 -22.09
N GLY A 201 0.21 -9.49 -22.25
CA GLY A 201 -0.48 -10.43 -21.38
C GLY A 201 -1.30 -9.78 -20.26
N SER A 202 -1.64 -10.58 -19.24
CA SER A 202 -2.54 -10.17 -18.17
C SER A 202 -1.79 -9.51 -17.00
N ALA A 203 -2.11 -8.25 -16.71
CA ALA A 203 -1.58 -7.52 -15.56
C ALA A 203 -2.71 -6.98 -14.67
N GLY A 204 -2.55 -7.11 -13.35
CA GLY A 204 -3.54 -6.59 -12.38
C GLY A 204 -3.41 -5.09 -12.10
N GLY A 205 -2.27 -4.48 -12.46
CA GLY A 205 -2.01 -3.07 -12.19
C GLY A 205 -0.62 -2.61 -12.62
N VAL A 206 -0.44 -1.30 -12.70
CA VAL A 206 0.86 -0.65 -12.89
C VAL A 206 1.26 0.04 -11.59
N LEU A 207 2.40 -0.34 -11.02
CA LEU A 207 3.08 0.43 -9.97
C LEU A 207 4.12 1.35 -10.62
N PHE A 208 3.86 2.65 -10.57
CA PHE A 208 4.69 3.66 -11.21
C PHE A 208 5.50 4.45 -10.17
N LYS A 209 6.83 4.36 -10.28
CA LYS A 209 7.78 4.98 -9.36
C LYS A 209 8.06 6.44 -9.72
N GLU A 210 7.08 7.29 -9.44
CA GLU A 210 7.18 8.76 -9.45
C GLU A 210 6.41 9.31 -8.25
N ASN A 211 6.74 10.52 -7.81
CA ASN A 211 6.00 11.18 -6.73
C ASN A 211 4.55 11.43 -7.15
N TYR A 212 3.62 11.04 -6.28
CA TYR A 212 2.19 11.27 -6.51
C TYR A 212 1.85 12.76 -6.41
N PHE A 213 1.23 13.27 -7.48
CA PHE A 213 0.61 14.58 -7.57
C PHE A 213 -0.78 14.44 -8.20
N ARG A 214 -1.75 15.27 -7.81
CA ARG A 214 -3.13 15.21 -8.34
C ARG A 214 -3.20 15.55 -9.84
N GLN A 215 -2.17 16.21 -10.33
CA GLN A 215 -1.89 16.59 -11.71
C GLN A 215 -1.54 15.41 -12.62
N TRP A 216 -1.16 14.26 -12.04
CA TRP A 216 -0.97 13.05 -12.81
C TRP A 216 -2.32 12.46 -13.22
N HIS A 217 -2.34 11.97 -14.46
CA HIS A 217 -3.49 11.34 -15.07
C HIS A 217 -3.04 10.08 -15.79
N ALA A 218 -3.93 9.09 -15.83
CA ALA A 218 -3.68 7.83 -16.51
C ALA A 218 -4.85 7.50 -17.44
N ALA A 219 -4.52 6.85 -18.55
CA ALA A 219 -5.49 6.33 -19.50
C ALA A 219 -4.99 5.00 -20.05
N LEU A 220 -5.93 4.09 -20.20
CA LEU A 220 -5.76 2.84 -20.91
C LEU A 220 -6.05 3.05 -22.40
N ILE A 221 -5.24 2.44 -23.27
CA ILE A 221 -5.47 2.41 -24.72
C ILE A 221 -5.56 0.94 -25.15
N VAL A 222 -6.73 0.52 -25.63
CA VAL A 222 -6.98 -0.85 -26.16
C VAL A 222 -7.59 -0.71 -27.55
N GLY A 223 -6.99 -1.32 -28.56
CA GLY A 223 -7.51 -1.25 -29.94
C GLY A 223 -7.65 0.17 -30.49
N GLY A 224 -6.89 1.14 -29.97
CA GLY A 224 -6.99 2.56 -30.33
C GLY A 224 -8.00 3.37 -29.51
N GLU A 225 -8.85 2.73 -28.69
CA GLU A 225 -9.79 3.43 -27.81
C GLU A 225 -9.12 3.84 -26.50
N ARG A 226 -9.29 5.12 -26.12
CA ARG A 226 -8.71 5.68 -24.90
C ARG A 226 -9.76 5.77 -23.79
N ARG A 227 -9.51 5.10 -22.66
CA ARG A 227 -10.33 5.15 -21.45
C ARG A 227 -9.54 5.71 -20.27
N ARG A 228 -10.07 6.71 -19.57
CA ARG A 228 -9.42 7.24 -18.36
C ARG A 228 -9.48 6.22 -17.23
N VAL A 229 -8.39 6.09 -16.49
CA VAL A 229 -8.29 5.22 -15.30
C VAL A 229 -7.80 6.02 -14.10
N SER A 230 -8.21 5.57 -12.91
CA SER A 230 -7.85 6.24 -11.65
C SER A 230 -6.41 5.94 -11.26
N ILE A 231 -5.74 6.94 -10.71
CA ILE A 231 -4.44 6.77 -10.05
C ILE A 231 -4.67 6.81 -8.55
N TYR A 232 -4.12 5.83 -7.86
CA TYR A 232 -4.17 5.72 -6.43
C TYR A 232 -2.79 5.91 -5.82
N LEU A 233 -2.73 6.47 -4.62
CA LEU A 233 -1.49 6.64 -3.87
C LEU A 233 -1.00 5.31 -3.30
N ALA A 234 0.11 4.80 -3.80
CA ALA A 234 0.84 3.69 -3.20
C ALA A 234 1.94 4.22 -2.25
N GLY A 235 2.19 3.57 -1.11
CA GLY A 235 3.36 3.93 -0.29
C GLY A 235 4.65 3.60 -1.04
N PRO A 236 5.79 4.30 -0.89
CA PRO A 236 6.13 5.56 -0.21
C PRO A 236 5.94 6.83 -1.08
N GLY A 237 4.71 7.11 -1.53
CA GLY A 237 4.43 8.26 -2.40
C GLY A 237 4.40 7.92 -3.89
N LEU A 238 4.32 6.62 -4.22
CA LEU A 238 4.24 6.10 -5.58
C LEU A 238 2.80 6.14 -6.11
N MET A 239 2.65 5.82 -7.39
CA MET A 239 1.36 5.74 -8.06
C MET A 239 1.01 4.31 -8.40
N TYR A 240 -0.24 3.90 -8.12
CA TYR A 240 -0.78 2.61 -8.56
C TYR A 240 -1.99 2.83 -9.45
N ILE A 241 -2.00 2.16 -10.59
CA ILE A 241 -3.08 2.20 -11.56
C ILE A 241 -3.65 0.78 -11.66
N PRO A 242 -4.83 0.50 -11.06
CA PRO A 242 -5.48 -0.79 -11.23
C PRO A 242 -5.90 -0.95 -12.69
N LEU A 243 -5.70 -2.15 -13.21
CA LEU A 243 -6.06 -2.49 -14.57
C LEU A 243 -7.28 -3.42 -14.55
N PRO A 244 -8.34 -3.12 -15.32
CA PRO A 244 -9.46 -4.03 -15.49
C PRO A 244 -9.02 -5.45 -15.88
N ARG A 245 -9.78 -6.45 -15.46
CA ARG A 245 -9.61 -7.81 -15.97
C ARG A 245 -10.08 -7.86 -17.43
N ASN A 246 -9.44 -8.68 -18.26
CA ASN A 246 -9.79 -8.94 -19.67
C ASN A 246 -9.58 -7.76 -20.64
N MET A 247 -8.37 -7.18 -20.68
CA MET A 247 -8.04 -6.08 -21.61
C MET A 247 -7.41 -6.53 -22.93
N GLY A 248 -7.43 -7.84 -23.20
CA GLY A 248 -6.73 -8.46 -24.33
C GLY A 248 -5.24 -8.69 -24.02
N ASP A 249 -4.53 -9.19 -25.02
CA ASP A 249 -3.12 -9.60 -24.88
C ASP A 249 -2.14 -8.43 -25.02
N HIS A 250 -2.57 -7.32 -25.62
CA HIS A 250 -1.72 -6.15 -25.86
C HIS A 250 -2.50 -4.85 -25.61
N PHE A 251 -1.98 -4.02 -24.72
CA PHE A 251 -2.58 -2.71 -24.44
C PHE A 251 -1.55 -1.71 -23.93
N GLU A 252 -1.93 -0.43 -23.92
CA GLU A 252 -1.07 0.65 -23.46
C GLU A 252 -1.64 1.34 -22.23
N VAL A 253 -0.75 1.76 -21.33
CA VAL A 253 -1.05 2.70 -20.24
C VAL A 253 -0.29 3.99 -20.50
N LEU A 254 -1.05 5.04 -20.80
CA LEU A 254 -0.55 6.40 -20.98
C LEU A 254 -0.64 7.14 -19.65
N LEU A 255 0.48 7.62 -19.15
CA LEU A 255 0.52 8.56 -18.03
C LEU A 255 0.92 9.94 -18.51
N TRP A 256 0.23 10.97 -18.03
CA TRP A 256 0.59 12.36 -18.32
C TRP A 256 0.36 13.28 -17.12
N TYR A 257 1.15 14.35 -17.06
CA TYR A 257 1.08 15.40 -16.05
C TYR A 257 0.54 16.70 -16.66
N ASP A 258 -0.47 17.30 -16.05
CA ASP A 258 -0.95 18.65 -16.41
C ASP A 258 -0.61 19.65 -15.31
N LEU A 259 -0.05 20.80 -15.67
CA LEU A 259 0.29 21.85 -14.73
C LEU A 259 -0.98 22.36 -14.02
N SER A 260 -0.91 22.48 -12.70
CA SER A 260 -1.95 23.16 -11.93
C SER A 260 -2.07 24.63 -12.33
N ILE A 261 -3.20 25.24 -11.98
CA ILE A 261 -3.42 26.68 -12.18
C ILE A 261 -2.31 27.50 -11.49
N GLY A 262 -1.90 27.11 -10.29
CA GLY A 262 -0.81 27.78 -9.56
C GLY A 262 0.52 27.69 -10.28
N GLU A 263 0.88 26.52 -10.81
CA GLU A 263 2.09 26.34 -11.61
C GLU A 263 2.04 27.16 -12.90
N LYS A 264 0.90 27.17 -13.60
CA LYS A 264 0.68 27.97 -14.82
C LYS A 264 0.90 29.47 -14.55
N VAL A 265 0.32 29.99 -13.46
CA VAL A 265 0.53 31.39 -13.04
C VAL A 265 1.99 31.66 -12.67
N GLY A 266 2.64 30.74 -11.95
CA GLY A 266 4.05 30.85 -11.59
C GLY A 266 4.97 30.97 -12.80
N TYR A 267 4.70 30.19 -13.86
CA TYR A 267 5.42 30.31 -15.13
C TYR A 267 5.22 31.69 -15.78
N VAL A 268 3.99 32.20 -15.81
CA VAL A 268 3.69 33.53 -16.37
C VAL A 268 4.44 34.62 -15.63
N VAL A 269 4.42 34.60 -14.29
CA VAL A 269 5.15 35.59 -13.47
C VAL A 269 6.66 35.49 -13.72
N SER A 270 7.21 34.28 -13.78
CA SER A 270 8.65 34.08 -14.01
C SER A 270 9.10 34.61 -15.37
N VAL A 271 8.32 34.33 -16.43
CA VAL A 271 8.60 34.85 -17.78
C VAL A 271 8.49 36.37 -17.79
N PHE A 272 7.45 36.94 -17.16
CA PHE A 272 7.28 38.38 -17.07
C PHE A 272 8.46 39.05 -16.33
N SER A 273 8.88 38.49 -15.20
CA SER A 273 10.04 38.97 -14.44
C SER A 273 11.33 38.89 -15.25
N LEU A 274 11.55 37.79 -15.99
CA LEU A 274 12.72 37.63 -16.85
C LEU A 274 12.74 38.69 -17.96
N VAL A 275 11.60 38.93 -18.62
CA VAL A 275 11.48 39.97 -19.65
C VAL A 275 11.76 41.35 -19.06
N LEU A 276 11.24 41.66 -17.87
CA LEU A 276 11.50 42.93 -17.19
C LEU A 276 12.99 43.10 -16.88
N LEU A 277 13.65 42.04 -16.38
CA LEU A 277 15.10 42.05 -16.11
C LEU A 277 15.91 42.27 -17.39
N LEU A 278 15.56 41.61 -18.49
CA LEU A 278 16.22 41.81 -19.79
C LEU A 278 16.04 43.25 -20.29
N ILE A 279 14.84 43.83 -20.16
CA ILE A 279 14.60 45.24 -20.53
C ILE A 279 15.45 46.17 -19.69
N LEU A 280 15.56 45.93 -18.38
CA LEU A 280 16.38 46.76 -17.48
C LEU A 280 17.86 46.69 -17.86
N VAL A 281 18.39 45.49 -18.11
CA VAL A 281 19.79 45.29 -18.53
C VAL A 281 20.05 45.98 -19.87
N LEU A 282 19.17 45.80 -20.87
CA LEU A 282 19.34 46.40 -22.19
C LEU A 282 19.19 47.93 -22.19
N ARG A 283 18.37 48.49 -21.28
CA ARG A 283 18.19 49.95 -21.14
C ARG A 283 19.28 50.63 -20.32
N ARG A 284 20.06 49.89 -19.52
CA ARG A 284 21.19 50.41 -18.74
C ARG A 284 22.41 49.47 -18.84
N PRO A 285 23.10 49.43 -19.99
CA PRO A 285 24.29 48.61 -20.17
C PRO A 285 25.46 48.99 -19.23
N ASP A 286 25.46 50.23 -18.71
CA ASP A 286 26.51 50.76 -17.82
C ASP A 286 26.62 49.98 -16.47
N PHE A 287 25.59 49.22 -16.08
CA PHE A 287 25.65 48.36 -14.90
C PHE A 287 26.47 47.06 -15.10
N LEU A 288 26.76 46.67 -16.34
CA LEU A 288 27.55 45.47 -16.66
C LEU A 288 29.05 45.77 -16.87
N PHE A 289 29.43 47.03 -17.06
CA PHE A 289 30.81 47.48 -17.24
C PHE A 289 31.26 48.34 -16.06
N VAL A 290 31.34 47.75 -14.87
CA VAL A 290 32.17 48.28 -13.78
C VAL A 290 33.29 47.27 -13.53
N CYS A 291 34.28 47.27 -14.41
CA CYS A 291 35.58 46.65 -14.17
C CYS A 291 36.67 47.42 -14.89
N GLY A 292 37.54 48.04 -14.09
CA GLY A 292 38.88 48.42 -14.47
C GLY A 292 39.07 49.88 -14.83
N GLU A 293 39.34 50.72 -13.82
CA GLU A 293 40.43 51.70 -13.86
C GLU A 293 40.60 52.30 -12.45
N ASP A 294 41.38 51.59 -11.62
CA ASP A 294 42.11 52.22 -10.52
C ASP A 294 43.59 52.29 -10.95
N SER A 295 43.99 53.46 -11.42
CA SER A 295 45.39 53.93 -11.43
C SER A 295 45.41 55.44 -11.29
#